data_AF-A0A2W5N2M7-F1
#
_entry.id   AF-A0A2W5N2M7-F1
#
_cell.length_a   1.000
_cell.length_b   1.000
_cell.length_c   1.000
_cell.angle_alpha   90.00
_cell.angle_beta   90.00
_cell.angle_gamma   90.00
#
_symmetry.space_group_name_H-M   'P 1'
#
loop_
_entity.id
_entity.type
_entity.pdbx_description
1 polymer ?
#
loop_
_entity_poly.entity_id
_entity_poly.type
_entity_poly.pdbx_seq_one_letter_code
_entity_poly.pdbx_strand_id
1 'polypeptide(L)'
;MSAVTKEDVARLHAYLVVPVAVGDALQSQAPLDGETQYGLHVALSEIDPDSALLAIALSAYRIAQDFTGDIPVASALKMEADKIIQDYAPDWLAHYHSHPVQGDDLYELLSHVPEDLECMADLLESVQASIRDEEHPAHTLCSVLAIQARAHMEIADYVLTQLDNEAIEQMEEFDEECGLKPQVLFAPETAGSNIILFPAHKRR
;
A
#
# COMPACT_ATOMS: atom_id res chain seq x y z
N MET A 1 5.61 -2.27 -22.92
CA MET A 1 6.10 -1.64 -21.69
C MET A 1 7.33 -0.81 -22.03
N SER A 2 7.30 0.49 -21.80
CA SER A 2 8.47 1.36 -21.96
C SER A 2 9.33 1.21 -20.70
N ALA A 3 10.64 0.97 -20.86
CA ALA A 3 11.52 0.85 -19.71
C ALA A 3 11.60 2.18 -18.93
N VAL A 4 11.52 2.12 -17.60
CA VAL A 4 11.65 3.29 -16.71
C VAL A 4 13.01 3.94 -16.92
N THR A 5 13.02 5.23 -17.25
CA THR A 5 14.25 5.98 -17.49
C THR A 5 14.81 6.58 -16.19
N LYS A 6 16.07 7.03 -16.21
CA LYS A 6 16.64 7.78 -15.08
C LYS A 6 15.91 9.09 -14.80
N GLU A 7 15.30 9.69 -15.82
CA GLU A 7 14.49 10.89 -15.69
C GLU A 7 13.19 10.60 -14.94
N ASP A 8 12.58 9.44 -15.22
CA ASP A 8 11.38 8.96 -14.53
C ASP A 8 11.65 8.71 -13.05
N VAL A 9 12.78 8.07 -12.73
CA VAL A 9 13.22 7.89 -11.33
C VAL A 9 13.42 9.24 -10.63
N ALA A 10 14.01 10.23 -11.30
CA ALA A 10 14.19 11.57 -10.74
C ALA A 10 12.84 12.27 -10.48
N ARG A 11 11.84 12.06 -11.35
CA ARG A 11 10.48 12.57 -11.14
C ARG A 11 9.81 11.88 -9.96
N LEU A 12 9.92 10.57 -9.83
CA LEU A 12 9.39 9.84 -8.68
C LEU A 12 9.97 10.38 -7.36
N HIS A 13 11.28 10.61 -7.29
CA HIS A 13 11.90 11.23 -6.11
C HIS A 13 11.42 12.65 -5.82
N ALA A 14 10.96 13.39 -6.83
CA ALA A 14 10.42 14.74 -6.63
C ALA A 14 9.01 14.71 -6.02
N TYR A 15 8.23 13.64 -6.26
CA TYR A 15 6.84 13.53 -5.78
C TYR A 15 6.71 12.62 -4.55
N LEU A 16 7.57 11.63 -4.41
CA LEU A 16 7.64 10.74 -3.27
C LEU A 16 8.79 11.20 -2.37
N VAL A 17 8.43 11.87 -1.27
CA VAL A 17 9.41 12.45 -0.33
C VAL A 17 10.18 11.37 0.44
N VAL A 18 9.54 10.23 0.70
CA VAL A 18 10.08 9.15 1.54
C VAL A 18 11.40 8.57 0.98
N PRO A 19 11.50 8.18 -0.30
CA PRO A 19 12.77 7.74 -0.89
C PRO A 19 13.94 8.72 -0.74
N VAL A 20 13.66 10.03 -0.78
CA VAL A 20 14.69 11.08 -0.60
C VAL A 20 15.16 11.09 0.85
N ALA A 21 14.22 11.13 1.80
CA ALA A 21 14.53 11.10 3.23
C ALA A 21 15.32 9.83 3.64
N VAL A 22 14.96 8.67 3.07
CA VAL A 22 15.71 7.41 3.24
C VAL A 22 17.12 7.54 2.71
N GLY A 23 17.29 8.12 1.51
CA GLY A 23 18.59 8.35 0.90
C GLY A 23 19.49 9.26 1.75
N ASP A 24 18.94 10.32 2.33
CA ASP A 24 19.66 11.25 3.19
C ASP A 24 20.04 10.60 4.53
N ALA A 25 19.13 9.82 5.12
CA ALA A 25 19.40 9.08 6.35
C ALA A 25 20.55 8.08 6.17
N LEU A 26 20.56 7.31 5.08
CA LEU A 26 21.65 6.38 4.75
C LEU A 26 22.99 7.10 4.52
N GLN A 27 22.98 8.29 3.91
CA GLN A 27 24.20 9.08 3.70
C GLN A 27 24.77 9.63 5.01
N SER A 28 23.90 10.00 5.95
CA SER A 28 24.33 10.54 7.25
C SER A 28 25.11 9.52 8.09
N GLN A 29 24.84 8.22 7.88
CA GLN A 29 25.38 7.09 8.67
C GLN A 29 25.10 7.23 10.18
N ALA A 30 24.19 8.13 10.57
CA ALA A 30 23.76 8.32 11.94
C ALA A 30 22.50 7.49 12.20
N PRO A 31 22.32 6.99 13.44
CA PRO A 31 21.06 6.37 13.83
C PRO A 31 19.88 7.33 13.60
N LEU A 32 18.76 6.83 13.11
CA LEU A 32 17.55 7.65 12.95
C LEU A 32 17.02 8.05 14.33
N ASP A 33 16.81 9.34 14.54
CA ASP A 33 16.09 9.82 15.72
C ASP A 33 14.60 9.48 15.64
N GLY A 34 13.93 9.52 16.80
CA GLY A 34 12.51 9.18 16.89
C GLY A 34 11.60 10.13 16.10
N GLU A 35 12.01 11.38 15.91
CA GLU A 35 11.26 12.37 15.14
C GLU A 35 11.29 12.03 13.64
N THR A 36 12.45 11.65 13.10
CA THR A 36 12.60 11.21 11.71
C THR A 36 11.81 9.92 11.46
N GLN A 37 11.91 8.94 12.38
CA GLN A 37 11.14 7.69 12.29
C GLN A 37 9.64 7.96 12.25
N TYR A 38 9.15 8.83 13.14
CA TYR A 38 7.75 9.22 13.18
C TYR A 38 7.32 9.96 11.90
N GLY A 39 8.16 10.89 11.42
CA GLY A 39 7.90 11.62 10.17
C GLY A 39 7.77 10.70 8.96
N LEU A 40 8.59 9.65 8.88
CA LEU A 40 8.48 8.63 7.82
C LEU A 40 7.19 7.83 7.91
N HIS A 41 6.78 7.43 9.12
CA HIS A 41 5.49 6.76 9.32
C HIS A 41 4.32 7.63 8.88
N VAL A 42 4.31 8.91 9.27
CA VAL A 42 3.26 9.86 8.88
C VAL A 42 3.22 10.03 7.36
N ALA A 43 4.38 10.31 6.74
CA ALA A 43 4.46 10.52 5.30
C ALA A 43 3.98 9.32 4.48
N LEU A 44 4.29 8.10 4.93
CA LEU A 44 3.79 6.88 4.27
C LEU A 44 2.31 6.65 4.55
N SER A 45 1.79 6.96 5.74
CA SER A 45 0.38 6.75 6.07
C SER A 45 -0.59 7.69 5.35
N GLU A 46 -0.09 8.80 4.80
CA GLU A 46 -0.89 9.84 4.14
C GLU A 46 -1.04 9.65 2.62
N ILE A 47 -0.39 8.64 2.04
CA ILE A 47 -0.43 8.35 0.60
C ILE A 47 -1.19 7.06 0.32
N ASP A 48 -1.70 6.90 -0.90
CA ASP A 48 -2.44 5.72 -1.33
C ASP A 48 -1.55 4.46 -1.43
N PRO A 49 -2.11 3.24 -1.33
CA PRO A 49 -1.32 2.01 -1.27
C PRO A 49 -0.39 1.77 -2.47
N ASP A 50 -0.80 2.14 -3.68
CA ASP A 50 0.01 2.04 -4.90
C ASP A 50 1.23 2.97 -4.85
N SER A 51 1.02 4.19 -4.38
CA SER A 51 2.05 5.21 -4.18
C SER A 51 2.99 4.81 -3.05
N ALA A 52 2.45 4.21 -1.99
CA ALA A 52 3.22 3.66 -0.89
C ALA A 52 4.10 2.49 -1.35
N LEU A 53 3.58 1.57 -2.14
CA LEU A 53 4.34 0.46 -2.74
C LEU A 53 5.55 0.99 -3.51
N LEU A 54 5.35 1.97 -4.39
CA LEU A 54 6.45 2.59 -5.15
C LEU A 54 7.46 3.32 -4.24
N ALA A 55 6.99 4.07 -3.26
CA ALA A 55 7.87 4.76 -2.30
C ALA A 55 8.70 3.76 -1.49
N ILE A 56 8.09 2.66 -1.05
CA ILE A 56 8.76 1.59 -0.31
C ILE A 56 9.76 0.87 -1.22
N ALA A 57 9.39 0.53 -2.47
CA ALA A 57 10.28 -0.12 -3.42
C ALA A 57 11.51 0.73 -3.76
N LEU A 58 11.34 2.03 -4.04
CA LEU A 58 12.47 2.94 -4.29
C LEU A 58 13.41 3.04 -3.07
N SER A 59 12.83 3.10 -1.87
CA SER A 59 13.57 3.16 -0.61
C SER A 59 14.34 1.86 -0.34
N ALA A 60 13.66 0.72 -0.51
CA ALA A 60 14.20 -0.61 -0.33
C ALA A 60 15.31 -0.92 -1.33
N TYR A 61 15.14 -0.52 -2.60
CA TYR A 61 16.17 -0.64 -3.62
C TYR A 61 17.45 0.08 -3.19
N ARG A 62 17.31 1.31 -2.66
CA ARG A 62 18.44 2.10 -2.18
C ARG A 62 19.13 1.45 -0.97
N ILE A 63 18.36 0.98 0.02
CA ILE A 63 18.91 0.25 1.17
C ILE A 63 19.66 -0.99 0.68
N ALA A 64 19.01 -1.81 -0.14
CA ALA A 64 19.54 -3.08 -0.61
C ALA A 64 20.86 -2.91 -1.38
N GLN A 65 21.02 -1.83 -2.16
CA GLN A 65 22.27 -1.53 -2.87
C GLN A 65 23.47 -1.51 -1.94
N ASP A 66 23.36 -0.91 -0.75
CA ASP A 66 24.49 -0.76 0.18
C ASP A 66 24.88 -2.10 0.83
N PHE A 67 24.00 -3.11 0.80
CA PHE A 67 24.23 -4.45 1.35
C PHE A 67 24.39 -5.54 0.29
N THR A 68 24.32 -5.19 -1.01
CA THR A 68 24.52 -6.16 -2.08
C THR A 68 25.95 -6.69 -2.09
N GLY A 69 26.11 -7.95 -1.66
CA GLY A 69 27.40 -8.64 -1.57
C GLY A 69 27.65 -9.25 -0.18
N ASP A 70 27.11 -8.64 0.86
CA ASP A 70 27.29 -9.08 2.25
C ASP A 70 26.08 -9.86 2.77
N ILE A 71 24.87 -9.44 2.38
CA ILE A 71 23.61 -10.04 2.82
C ILE A 71 22.90 -10.64 1.60
N PRO A 72 22.82 -11.97 1.46
CA PRO A 72 22.16 -12.60 0.31
C PRO A 72 20.72 -12.14 0.10
N VAL A 73 19.94 -11.98 1.18
CA VAL A 73 18.54 -11.52 1.10
C VAL A 73 18.42 -10.07 0.62
N ALA A 74 19.45 -9.23 0.79
CA ALA A 74 19.46 -7.89 0.20
C ALA A 74 19.50 -7.94 -1.34
N SER A 75 20.09 -8.98 -1.94
CA SER A 75 20.04 -9.16 -3.39
C SER A 75 18.63 -9.48 -3.87
N ALA A 76 17.89 -10.30 -3.12
CA ALA A 76 16.48 -10.59 -3.41
C ALA A 76 15.62 -9.34 -3.25
N LEU A 77 15.77 -8.59 -2.15
CA LEU A 77 15.08 -7.31 -1.93
C LEU A 77 15.33 -6.33 -3.08
N LYS A 78 16.58 -6.21 -3.54
CA LYS A 78 16.92 -5.34 -4.67
C LYS A 78 16.22 -5.76 -5.97
N MET A 79 16.19 -7.06 -6.26
CA MET A 79 15.55 -7.59 -7.46
C MET A 79 14.04 -7.37 -7.43
N GLU A 80 13.40 -7.63 -6.30
CA GLU A 80 11.95 -7.43 -6.17
C GLU A 80 11.58 -5.95 -6.24
N ALA A 81 12.33 -5.09 -5.55
CA ALA A 81 12.14 -3.65 -5.63
C ALA A 81 12.31 -3.11 -7.06
N ASP A 82 13.31 -3.60 -7.82
CA ASP A 82 13.53 -3.21 -9.22
C ASP A 82 12.37 -3.66 -10.12
N LYS A 83 11.84 -4.87 -9.90
CA LYS A 83 10.66 -5.39 -10.59
C LYS A 83 9.43 -4.51 -10.33
N ILE A 84 9.11 -4.23 -9.06
CA ILE A 84 7.99 -3.36 -8.68
C ILE A 84 8.14 -1.96 -9.29
N ILE A 85 9.34 -1.37 -9.27
CA ILE A 85 9.56 -0.07 -9.91
C ILE A 85 9.27 -0.14 -11.41
N GLN A 86 9.69 -1.21 -12.09
CA GLN A 86 9.46 -1.37 -13.53
C GLN A 86 7.99 -1.60 -13.87
N ASP A 87 7.26 -2.32 -13.02
CA ASP A 87 5.86 -2.68 -13.25
C ASP A 87 4.93 -1.50 -12.95
N TYR A 88 5.14 -0.78 -11.85
CA TYR A 88 4.19 0.24 -11.37
C TYR A 88 4.56 1.69 -11.74
N ALA A 89 5.86 2.02 -11.89
CA ALA A 89 6.25 3.42 -12.09
C ALA A 89 5.78 4.05 -13.41
N PRO A 90 5.78 3.35 -14.57
CA PRO A 90 5.30 3.94 -15.82
C PRO A 90 3.86 4.41 -15.73
N ASP A 91 2.99 3.56 -15.19
CA ASP A 91 1.56 3.85 -15.08
C ASP A 91 1.31 4.91 -14.01
N TRP A 92 1.98 4.81 -12.85
CA TRP A 92 1.92 5.86 -11.83
C TRP A 92 2.30 7.23 -12.39
N LEU A 93 3.40 7.34 -13.14
CA LEU A 93 3.84 8.59 -13.75
C LEU A 93 2.88 9.12 -14.83
N ALA A 94 2.19 8.22 -15.55
CA ALA A 94 1.17 8.61 -16.51
C ALA A 94 -0.08 9.20 -15.82
N HIS A 95 -0.40 8.72 -14.61
CA HIS A 95 -1.63 9.06 -13.90
C HIS A 95 -1.44 10.05 -12.75
N TYR A 96 -0.24 10.36 -12.29
CA TYR A 96 -0.04 11.18 -11.08
C TYR A 96 -0.61 12.62 -11.17
N HIS A 97 -0.78 13.16 -12.38
CA HIS A 97 -1.44 14.45 -12.62
C HIS A 97 -2.96 14.35 -12.82
N SER A 98 -3.45 13.15 -13.09
CA SER A 98 -4.83 12.84 -13.42
C SER A 98 -5.54 12.39 -12.15
N HIS A 99 -6.42 13.24 -11.64
CA HIS A 99 -7.31 12.99 -10.49
C HIS A 99 -8.03 11.62 -10.60
N PRO A 100 -8.49 11.07 -9.46
CA PRO A 100 -8.22 9.70 -9.03
C PRO A 100 -8.68 8.64 -10.04
N VAL A 101 -7.86 7.59 -10.17
CA VAL A 101 -8.24 6.33 -10.83
C VAL A 101 -9.44 5.76 -10.05
N GLN A 102 -10.50 5.38 -10.75
CA GLN A 102 -11.78 4.94 -10.15
C GLN A 102 -12.30 3.69 -10.85
N GLY A 103 -13.13 2.93 -10.14
CA GLY A 103 -13.83 1.76 -10.69
C GLY A 103 -12.86 0.67 -11.13
N ASP A 104 -13.13 0.08 -12.29
CA ASP A 104 -12.40 -1.09 -12.80
C ASP A 104 -10.89 -0.84 -12.96
N ASP A 105 -10.48 0.37 -13.38
CA ASP A 105 -9.06 0.73 -13.52
C ASP A 105 -8.34 0.73 -12.16
N LEU A 106 -9.04 1.11 -11.08
CA LEU A 106 -8.50 1.08 -9.72
C LEU A 106 -8.41 -0.36 -9.20
N TYR A 107 -9.39 -1.18 -9.54
CA TYR A 107 -9.41 -2.60 -9.19
C TYR A 107 -8.25 -3.35 -9.84
N GLU A 108 -8.06 -3.18 -11.15
CA GLU A 108 -6.93 -3.79 -11.88
C GLU A 108 -5.57 -3.31 -11.35
N LEU A 109 -5.46 -2.04 -10.97
CA LEU A 109 -4.24 -1.51 -10.37
C LEU A 109 -3.97 -2.12 -9.00
N LEU A 110 -4.99 -2.20 -8.14
CA LEU A 110 -4.83 -2.66 -6.76
C LEU A 110 -4.79 -4.19 -6.64
N SER A 111 -5.24 -4.97 -7.64
CA SER A 111 -5.39 -6.43 -7.50
C SER A 111 -4.10 -7.18 -7.16
N HIS A 112 -2.94 -6.58 -7.46
CA HIS A 112 -1.61 -7.16 -7.18
C HIS A 112 -0.85 -6.43 -6.05
N VAL A 113 -1.30 -5.23 -5.68
CA VAL A 113 -0.62 -4.36 -4.71
C VAL A 113 -0.50 -5.01 -3.31
N PRO A 114 -1.54 -5.67 -2.74
CA PRO A 114 -1.39 -6.35 -1.45
C PRO A 114 -0.30 -7.42 -1.43
N GLU A 115 -0.24 -8.28 -2.46
CA GLU A 115 0.75 -9.36 -2.56
C GLU A 115 2.17 -8.80 -2.67
N ASP A 116 2.37 -7.77 -3.50
CA ASP A 116 3.66 -7.12 -3.64
C ASP A 116 4.09 -6.39 -2.35
N LEU A 117 3.15 -5.76 -1.63
CA LEU A 117 3.42 -5.15 -0.33
C LEU A 117 3.77 -6.18 0.74
N GLU A 118 3.09 -7.33 0.77
CA GLU A 118 3.43 -8.44 1.66
C GLU A 118 4.85 -8.95 1.38
N CYS A 119 5.17 -9.21 0.11
CA CYS A 119 6.48 -9.66 -0.32
C CYS A 119 7.59 -8.67 0.10
N MET A 120 7.34 -7.37 -0.10
CA MET A 120 8.27 -6.32 0.31
C MET A 120 8.47 -6.29 1.83
N ALA A 121 7.40 -6.42 2.61
CA ALA A 121 7.49 -6.45 4.07
C ALA A 121 8.39 -7.60 4.56
N ASP A 122 8.16 -8.81 4.05
CA ASP A 122 8.89 -10.01 4.45
C ASP A 122 10.39 -9.92 4.08
N LEU A 123 10.71 -9.37 2.90
CA LEU A 123 12.10 -9.16 2.48
C LEU A 123 12.78 -8.07 3.32
N LEU A 124 12.08 -6.98 3.66
CA LEU A 124 12.61 -5.91 4.51
C LEU A 124 12.90 -6.41 5.92
N GLU A 125 12.00 -7.19 6.53
CA GLU A 125 12.20 -7.81 7.84
C GLU A 125 13.38 -8.80 7.83
N SER A 126 13.50 -9.57 6.75
CA SER A 126 14.62 -10.51 6.58
C SER A 126 15.97 -9.80 6.43
N VAL A 127 16.01 -8.68 5.69
CA VAL A 127 17.21 -7.83 5.60
C VAL A 127 17.51 -7.20 6.95
N GLN A 128 16.51 -6.63 7.63
CA GLN A 128 16.66 -6.06 8.97
C GLN A 128 17.31 -7.07 9.93
N ALA A 129 16.75 -8.29 10.02
CA ALA A 129 17.27 -9.33 10.90
C ALA A 129 18.70 -9.79 10.55
N SER A 130 19.15 -9.51 9.32
CA SER A 130 20.51 -9.84 8.85
C SER A 130 21.52 -8.72 9.09
N ILE A 131 21.08 -7.48 9.31
CA ILE A 131 21.94 -6.36 9.66
C ILE A 131 22.39 -6.53 11.11
N ARG A 132 23.71 -6.67 11.32
CA ARG A 132 24.27 -6.91 12.66
C ARG A 132 24.35 -5.66 13.53
N ASP A 133 24.41 -4.50 12.90
CA ASP A 133 24.52 -3.22 13.58
C ASP A 133 23.13 -2.60 13.72
N GLU A 134 22.55 -2.73 14.91
CA GLU A 134 21.22 -2.18 15.22
C GLU A 134 21.20 -0.64 15.23
N GLU A 135 22.36 0.01 15.38
CA GLU A 135 22.49 1.47 15.31
C GLU A 135 22.57 1.98 13.86
N HIS A 136 22.83 1.09 12.90
CA HIS A 136 22.89 1.47 11.49
C HIS A 136 21.51 1.95 11.00
N PRO A 137 21.41 3.10 10.30
CA PRO A 137 20.12 3.68 9.89
C PRO A 137 19.25 2.70 9.08
N ALA A 138 19.87 1.88 8.23
CA ALA A 138 19.16 0.87 7.45
C ALA A 138 18.36 -0.14 8.30
N HIS A 139 18.82 -0.48 9.51
CA HIS A 139 18.11 -1.41 10.39
C HIS A 139 16.73 -0.83 10.77
N THR A 140 16.72 0.41 11.26
CA THR A 140 15.49 1.13 11.59
C THR A 140 14.62 1.39 10.36
N LEU A 141 15.22 1.81 9.24
CA LEU A 141 14.50 2.07 7.99
C LEU A 141 13.78 0.83 7.48
N CYS A 142 14.43 -0.34 7.47
CA CYS A 142 13.78 -1.60 7.10
C CYS A 142 12.56 -1.88 7.98
N SER A 143 12.67 -1.63 9.30
CA SER A 143 11.56 -1.81 10.22
C SER A 143 10.37 -0.89 9.91
N VAL A 144 10.64 0.42 9.74
CA VAL A 144 9.61 1.42 9.42
C VAL A 144 8.90 1.05 8.11
N LEU A 145 9.68 0.76 7.07
CA LEU A 145 9.16 0.42 5.74
C LEU A 145 8.35 -0.89 5.77
N ALA A 146 8.79 -1.91 6.50
CA ALA A 146 8.05 -3.17 6.64
C ALA A 146 6.70 -2.99 7.35
N ILE A 147 6.68 -2.21 8.44
CA ILE A 147 5.44 -1.88 9.16
C ILE A 147 4.46 -1.16 8.23
N GLN A 148 4.95 -0.20 7.44
CA GLN A 148 4.11 0.54 6.51
C GLN A 148 3.66 -0.32 5.33
N ALA A 149 4.49 -1.23 4.84
CA ALA A 149 4.11 -2.18 3.81
C ALA A 149 2.93 -3.06 4.27
N ARG A 150 3.01 -3.62 5.48
CA ARG A 150 1.90 -4.39 6.08
C ARG A 150 0.64 -3.54 6.28
N ALA A 151 0.78 -2.30 6.74
CA ALA A 151 -0.36 -1.42 6.92
C ALA A 151 -1.07 -1.12 5.59
N HIS A 152 -0.31 -0.82 4.54
CA HIS A 152 -0.86 -0.55 3.20
C HIS A 152 -1.42 -1.78 2.51
N MET A 153 -0.86 -2.97 2.79
CA MET A 153 -1.42 -4.24 2.34
C MET A 153 -2.86 -4.41 2.86
N GLU A 154 -3.07 -4.21 4.16
CA GLU A 154 -4.41 -4.30 4.78
C GLU A 154 -5.37 -3.24 4.23
N ILE A 155 -4.88 -2.02 3.96
CA ILE A 155 -5.69 -0.96 3.36
C ILE A 155 -6.10 -1.34 1.94
N ALA A 156 -5.16 -1.82 1.11
CA ALA A 156 -5.44 -2.23 -0.27
C ALA A 156 -6.42 -3.40 -0.32
N ASP A 157 -6.25 -4.42 0.54
CA ASP A 157 -7.15 -5.56 0.64
C ASP A 157 -8.57 -5.16 1.06
N TYR A 158 -8.68 -4.23 2.02
CA TYR A 158 -9.96 -3.65 2.41
C TYR A 158 -10.63 -2.90 1.24
N VAL A 159 -9.88 -2.08 0.49
CA VAL A 159 -10.41 -1.32 -0.65
C VAL A 159 -10.90 -2.27 -1.75
N LEU A 160 -10.12 -3.30 -2.10
CA LEU A 160 -10.55 -4.33 -3.07
C LEU A 160 -11.84 -5.03 -2.63
N THR A 161 -11.93 -5.39 -1.35
CA THR A 161 -13.14 -6.01 -0.80
C THR A 161 -14.36 -5.08 -0.90
N GLN A 162 -14.19 -3.77 -0.70
CA GLN A 162 -15.28 -2.80 -0.89
C GLN A 162 -15.71 -2.72 -2.35
N LEU A 163 -14.76 -2.63 -3.29
CA LEU A 163 -15.05 -2.58 -4.73
C LEU A 163 -15.79 -3.83 -5.21
N ASP A 164 -15.37 -5.02 -4.75
CA ASP A 164 -16.05 -6.29 -5.07
C ASP A 164 -17.50 -6.30 -4.55
N ASN A 165 -17.73 -5.82 -3.32
CA ASN A 165 -19.08 -5.75 -2.76
C ASN A 165 -19.97 -4.77 -3.53
N GLU A 166 -19.45 -3.59 -3.88
CA GLU A 166 -20.17 -2.60 -4.68
C GLU A 166 -20.55 -3.15 -6.07
N ALA A 167 -19.67 -3.94 -6.69
CA ALA A 167 -19.96 -4.59 -7.96
C ALA A 167 -21.09 -5.64 -7.84
N ILE A 168 -21.10 -6.42 -6.75
CA ILE A 168 -22.16 -7.40 -6.48
C ILE A 168 -23.51 -6.70 -6.25
N GLU A 169 -23.54 -5.64 -5.44
CA GLU A 169 -24.76 -4.88 -5.17
C GLU A 169 -25.37 -4.29 -6.45
N GLN A 170 -24.53 -3.76 -7.35
CA GLN A 170 -24.98 -3.25 -8.65
C GLN A 170 -25.56 -4.35 -9.56
N MET A 171 -25.04 -5.56 -9.50
CA MET A 171 -25.58 -6.70 -10.24
C MET A 171 -26.93 -7.16 -9.67
N GLU A 172 -27.08 -7.18 -8.34
CA GLU A 172 -28.33 -7.57 -7.67
C GLU A 172 -29.46 -6.55 -7.94
N GLU A 173 -29.17 -5.25 -7.96
CA GLU A 173 -30.16 -4.21 -8.33
C GLU A 173 -30.65 -4.35 -9.79
N PHE A 174 -29.77 -4.79 -10.70
CA PHE A 174 -30.12 -4.97 -12.11
C PHE A 174 -31.05 -6.18 -12.35
N ASP A 175 -30.89 -7.25 -11.55
CA ASP A 175 -31.76 -8.41 -11.58
C ASP A 175 -33.14 -8.13 -10.96
N GLU A 176 -33.25 -7.20 -10.00
CA GLU A 176 -34.54 -6.76 -9.44
C GLU A 176 -35.38 -5.91 -10.41
N GLU A 177 -34.76 -5.13 -11.31
CA GLU A 177 -35.50 -4.35 -12.33
C GLU A 177 -35.96 -5.18 -13.55
N CYS A 178 -35.28 -6.28 -13.88
CA CYS A 178 -35.72 -7.22 -14.93
C CYS A 178 -36.70 -8.30 -14.41
N GLY A 179 -36.98 -8.32 -13.10
CA GLY A 179 -38.01 -9.16 -12.51
C GLY A 179 -39.41 -8.70 -12.89
N LEU A 180 -40.05 -9.40 -13.83
CA LEU A 180 -41.52 -9.43 -13.97
C LEU A 180 -42.16 -9.62 -12.58
N LYS A 181 -42.59 -8.54 -11.94
CA LYS A 181 -43.33 -8.60 -10.67
C LYS A 181 -44.54 -9.50 -10.86
N PRO A 182 -44.66 -10.65 -10.17
CA PRO A 182 -45.96 -11.24 -9.97
C PRO A 182 -46.77 -10.20 -9.19
N GLN A 183 -47.93 -9.80 -9.71
CA GLN A 183 -48.88 -8.99 -8.93
C GLN A 183 -49.30 -9.81 -7.70
N VAL A 184 -48.60 -9.62 -6.59
CA VAL A 184 -49.02 -10.14 -5.30
C VAL A 184 -50.02 -9.13 -4.74
N LEU A 185 -51.28 -9.57 -4.72
CA LEU A 185 -52.39 -8.90 -4.05
C LEU A 185 -52.01 -8.56 -2.60
N PHE A 186 -52.27 -7.30 -2.23
CA PHE A 186 -52.13 -6.75 -0.89
C PHE A 186 -52.72 -7.63 0.22
N ALA A 187 -52.00 -7.72 1.34
CA ALA A 187 -52.57 -7.94 2.67
C ALA A 187 -52.04 -6.84 3.63
N PRO A 188 -52.85 -6.32 4.56
CA PRO A 188 -52.51 -5.14 5.34
C PRO A 188 -51.60 -5.43 6.55
N GLU A 189 -50.79 -4.42 6.85
CA GLU A 189 -49.92 -4.12 8.01
C GLU A 189 -49.97 -5.01 9.26
N THR A 190 -48.78 -5.42 9.72
CA THR A 190 -48.44 -5.41 11.15
C THR A 190 -47.01 -4.87 11.36
N ALA A 191 -46.93 -3.80 12.15
CA ALA A 191 -45.71 -3.15 12.59
C ALA A 191 -44.82 -4.07 13.45
N GLY A 192 -43.50 -4.00 13.27
CA GLY A 192 -42.55 -4.81 14.06
C GLY A 192 -41.06 -4.52 13.82
N SER A 193 -40.62 -3.30 14.12
CA SER A 193 -39.28 -2.91 14.64
C SER A 193 -38.04 -3.79 14.33
N ASN A 194 -37.22 -3.39 13.35
CA ASN A 194 -35.86 -3.88 13.10
C ASN A 194 -34.79 -2.98 13.72
N ILE A 195 -34.71 -2.88 15.05
CA ILE A 195 -33.52 -2.32 15.72
C ILE A 195 -33.26 -3.10 17.01
N ILE A 196 -32.10 -3.75 17.10
CA ILE A 196 -31.51 -4.21 18.37
C ILE A 196 -30.46 -3.16 18.79
N LEU A 197 -30.74 -2.41 19.86
CA LEU A 197 -29.77 -1.49 20.48
C LEU A 197 -28.95 -2.26 21.53
N PHE A 198 -27.63 -2.27 21.38
CA PHE A 198 -26.72 -2.84 22.39
C PHE A 198 -26.53 -1.90 23.59
N PRO A 199 -26.35 -2.41 24.83
CA PRO A 199 -26.23 -1.58 26.02
C PRO A 199 -24.84 -0.90 26.13
N ALA A 200 -24.83 0.43 26.11
CA ALA A 200 -23.65 1.22 26.48
C ALA A 200 -23.26 0.97 27.95
N HIS A 201 -22.09 0.39 28.17
CA HIS A 201 -21.53 0.19 29.50
C HIS A 201 -21.16 1.55 30.10
N LYS A 202 -21.94 2.01 31.09
CA LYS A 202 -21.53 3.12 31.97
C LYS A 202 -20.43 2.63 32.90
N ARG A 203 -19.17 3.02 32.64
CA ARG A 203 -18.08 2.93 33.63
C ARG A 203 -18.38 3.93 34.76
N ARG A 204 -18.34 3.44 36.00
CA ARG A 204 -18.17 4.24 37.22
C ARG A 204 -16.71 4.19 37.64
#